data_AF-A0AAQ0LKN5-F1
#
_entry.id   AF-A0AAQ0LKN5-F1
#
_cell.length_a   1.000
_cell.length_b   1.000
_cell.length_c   1.000
_cell.angle_alpha   90.00
_cell.angle_beta   90.00
_cell.angle_gamma   90.00
#
_symmetry.space_group_name_H-M   'P 1'
#
loop_
_entity.id
_entity.type
_entity.pdbx_description
1 polymer ?
#
loop_
_entity_poly.entity_id
_entity_poly.type
_entity_poly.pdbx_seq_one_letter_code
_entity_poly.pdbx_strand_id
1 'polypeptide(L)'
;MKKCFLLLLVFFLFGSLNAAPKHSKNTKYPSYKGLVMAGYQGWFHQPRKGVMYPDENSVRIDMWPDVSEYEKTYPTGQKLADGSTARFFCSTDESTVDLHFKWMKEYGLDGVFMQRFFGAARPEARRRSTVLEHAMKAASKYGRAIGVMYDLSGLAAKGEDCSMLIDDWKYLVDSLRVTNQTGEQTYVFYNGKPLVTIWGVGFPDRPYDIRNIGLERFIDFLKNDPEYGGCSVMLGVPTFWRDLNADCVHDPYLHELIRQADIVLPWMVQRFTPLLHNDMDRYRDVILDDIAWCKENNIGYVPCVTPGFSWHNLSRHAFKDDVKPSGSIPRQGGRFYWQQISTAINAGATMLYVAMFDEVNEGTAIFKCTDNPPVGKEVKFVGMDGMPSDHYLWLTGEAAKMLRREKPLSFEMPRRDTK
;
A
#
# COMPACT_ATOMS: atom_id res chain seq x y z
N MET A 1 -73.72 22.55 -35.29
CA MET A 1 -72.97 22.00 -34.13
C MET A 1 -71.53 21.73 -34.55
N LYS A 2 -70.60 22.63 -34.22
CA LYS A 2 -69.16 22.43 -34.47
C LYS A 2 -68.55 21.78 -33.23
N LYS A 3 -68.02 20.56 -33.33
CA LYS A 3 -67.23 19.93 -32.26
C LYS A 3 -65.76 20.24 -32.51
N CYS A 4 -65.19 21.14 -31.71
CA CYS A 4 -63.74 21.31 -31.59
C CYS A 4 -63.18 20.13 -30.78
N PHE A 5 -62.28 19.35 -31.38
CA PHE A 5 -61.43 18.43 -30.64
C PHE A 5 -60.17 19.18 -30.23
N LEU A 6 -60.04 19.47 -28.94
CA LEU A 6 -58.84 20.02 -28.33
C LEU A 6 -57.87 18.85 -28.08
N LEU A 7 -56.80 18.74 -28.86
CA LEU A 7 -55.72 17.80 -28.59
C LEU A 7 -54.84 18.38 -27.46
N LEU A 8 -54.91 17.80 -26.27
CA LEU A 8 -53.95 18.06 -25.19
C LEU A 8 -52.69 17.22 -25.45
N LEU A 9 -51.60 17.87 -25.86
CA LEU A 9 -50.27 17.26 -25.87
C LEU A 9 -49.73 17.24 -24.42
N VAL A 10 -49.75 16.08 -23.79
CA VAL A 10 -49.06 15.84 -22.52
C VAL A 10 -47.60 15.50 -22.84
N PHE A 11 -46.69 16.47 -22.66
CA PHE A 11 -45.25 16.20 -22.65
C PHE A 11 -44.90 15.44 -21.37
N PHE A 12 -44.69 14.13 -21.47
CA PHE A 12 -43.98 13.38 -20.45
C PHE A 12 -42.50 13.77 -20.49
N LEU A 13 -42.10 14.71 -19.64
CA LEU A 13 -40.72 14.90 -19.24
C LEU A 13 -40.29 13.69 -18.41
N PHE A 14 -39.86 12.62 -19.08
CA PHE A 14 -38.99 11.63 -18.44
C PHE A 14 -37.65 12.32 -18.19
N GLY A 15 -37.53 12.99 -17.04
CA GLY A 15 -36.23 13.36 -16.51
C GLY A 15 -35.46 12.09 -16.24
N SER A 16 -34.56 11.71 -17.14
CA SER A 16 -33.51 10.76 -16.84
C SER A 16 -32.72 11.36 -15.67
N LEU A 17 -32.97 10.89 -14.45
CA LEU A 17 -32.01 11.05 -13.35
C LEU A 17 -30.76 10.32 -13.81
N ASN A 18 -29.87 11.01 -14.52
CA ASN A 18 -28.53 10.53 -14.77
C ASN A 18 -27.88 10.39 -13.40
N ALA A 19 -27.77 9.15 -12.92
CA ALA A 19 -27.01 8.83 -11.74
C ALA A 19 -25.60 9.44 -11.92
N ALA A 20 -25.21 10.29 -10.97
CA ALA A 20 -23.88 10.88 -10.94
C ALA A 20 -23.00 10.07 -9.98
N PRO A 21 -21.68 9.98 -10.23
CA PRO A 21 -20.77 9.29 -9.32
C PRO A 21 -20.88 9.81 -7.89
N LYS A 22 -20.90 8.90 -6.91
CA LYS A 22 -21.05 9.20 -5.48
C LYS A 22 -19.80 9.83 -4.83
N HIS A 23 -18.74 9.98 -5.61
CA HIS A 23 -17.44 10.47 -5.16
C HIS A 23 -17.43 11.99 -4.97
N SER A 24 -16.63 12.46 -4.01
CA SER A 24 -16.36 13.89 -3.89
C SER A 24 -15.69 14.41 -5.18
N LYS A 25 -16.06 15.62 -5.60
CA LYS A 25 -15.38 16.30 -6.73
C LYS A 25 -14.08 16.98 -6.29
N ASN A 26 -13.88 17.16 -4.98
CA ASN A 26 -12.76 17.89 -4.40
C ASN A 26 -12.01 17.01 -3.40
N THR A 27 -10.69 17.13 -3.40
CA THR A 27 -9.79 16.51 -2.43
C THR A 27 -8.56 17.40 -2.26
N LYS A 28 -7.90 17.34 -1.10
CA LYS A 28 -6.57 17.94 -0.90
C LYS A 28 -5.49 17.31 -1.79
N TYR A 29 -5.76 16.10 -2.30
CA TYR A 29 -4.82 15.33 -3.11
C TYR A 29 -5.42 15.01 -4.49
N PRO A 30 -5.59 16.01 -5.37
CA PRO A 30 -6.25 15.85 -6.67
C PRO A 30 -5.41 15.03 -7.69
N SER A 31 -4.16 14.74 -7.34
CA SER A 31 -3.26 13.90 -8.11
C SER A 31 -2.30 13.16 -7.19
N TYR A 32 -1.98 11.91 -7.54
CA TYR A 32 -0.89 11.15 -6.92
C TYR A 32 0.48 11.68 -7.38
N LYS A 33 0.56 12.38 -8.51
CA LYS A 33 1.81 13.00 -8.99
C LYS A 33 2.34 13.99 -7.96
N GLY A 34 3.62 13.86 -7.65
CA GLY A 34 4.32 14.63 -6.63
C GLY A 34 4.27 14.02 -5.23
N LEU A 35 3.58 12.90 -5.01
CA LEU A 35 3.43 12.30 -3.68
C LEU A 35 4.29 11.04 -3.50
N VAL A 36 4.77 10.86 -2.28
CA VAL A 36 5.34 9.62 -1.77
C VAL A 36 4.30 8.95 -0.87
N MET A 37 3.74 7.84 -1.32
CA MET A 37 2.72 7.09 -0.58
C MET A 37 3.27 5.74 -0.14
N ALA A 38 2.94 5.30 1.07
CA ALA A 38 3.35 3.98 1.56
C ALA A 38 2.18 2.98 1.56
N GLY A 39 2.46 1.68 1.45
CA GLY A 39 1.47 0.65 1.78
C GLY A 39 1.25 0.57 3.29
N TYR A 40 0.01 0.33 3.71
CA TYR A 40 -0.37 0.18 5.12
C TYR A 40 -1.24 -1.07 5.29
N GLN A 41 -0.80 -2.05 6.08
CA GLN A 41 -1.50 -3.32 6.26
C GLN A 41 -2.49 -3.28 7.41
N GLY A 42 -2.06 -2.81 8.59
CA GLY A 42 -2.93 -2.73 9.76
C GLY A 42 -3.40 -4.08 10.31
N TRP A 43 -2.63 -5.15 10.13
CA TRP A 43 -3.04 -6.53 10.43
C TRP A 43 -2.51 -7.13 11.74
N PHE A 44 -1.79 -6.36 12.57
CA PHE A 44 -1.28 -6.85 13.85
C PHE A 44 -2.36 -6.77 14.91
N HIS A 45 -3.13 -7.85 15.03
CA HIS A 45 -4.28 -7.92 15.93
C HIS A 45 -3.97 -8.71 17.20
N GLN A 46 -4.50 -8.24 18.33
CA GLN A 46 -4.46 -8.99 19.57
C GLN A 46 -5.14 -10.37 19.39
N PRO A 47 -4.48 -11.49 19.75
CA PRO A 47 -5.09 -12.81 19.66
C PRO A 47 -6.17 -12.98 20.73
N ARG A 48 -7.10 -13.92 20.50
CA ARG A 48 -8.21 -14.20 21.45
C ARG A 48 -7.76 -14.49 22.89
N LYS A 49 -6.56 -15.05 23.07
CA LYS A 49 -5.96 -15.36 24.38
C LYS A 49 -5.19 -14.20 25.01
N GLY A 50 -5.21 -13.02 24.39
CA GLY A 50 -4.72 -11.76 24.94
C GLY A 50 -3.20 -11.52 24.88
N VAL A 51 -2.38 -12.56 24.73
CA VAL A 51 -0.91 -12.47 24.67
C VAL A 51 -0.42 -12.54 23.22
N MET A 52 0.19 -11.46 22.74
CA MET A 52 0.84 -11.40 21.42
C MET A 52 2.13 -12.25 21.45
N TYR A 53 2.41 -13.02 20.40
CA TYR A 53 3.63 -13.84 20.31
C TYR A 53 3.96 -14.61 21.62
N PRO A 54 3.08 -15.53 22.10
CA PRO A 54 3.18 -16.15 23.42
C PRO A 54 4.46 -16.97 23.66
N ASP A 55 5.16 -17.35 22.61
CA ASP A 55 6.45 -18.05 22.65
C ASP A 55 7.24 -17.80 21.36
N GLU A 56 8.53 -18.13 21.35
CA GLU A 56 9.41 -17.92 20.19
C GLU A 56 8.90 -18.63 18.91
N ASN A 57 8.20 -19.76 19.02
CA ASN A 57 7.65 -20.50 17.87
C ASN A 57 6.42 -19.82 17.26
N SER A 58 5.87 -18.79 17.90
CA SER A 58 4.77 -17.98 17.39
C SER A 58 5.24 -16.70 16.66
N VAL A 59 6.52 -16.33 16.78
CA VAL A 59 7.09 -15.14 16.14
C VAL A 59 7.19 -15.37 14.63
N ARG A 60 6.60 -14.46 13.85
CA ARG A 60 6.67 -14.42 12.38
C ARG A 60 7.13 -13.05 11.87
N ILE A 61 7.67 -12.23 12.78
CA ILE A 61 8.11 -10.88 12.47
C ILE A 61 9.61 -10.74 12.60
N ASP A 62 10.20 -9.90 11.77
CA ASP A 62 11.65 -9.73 11.69
C ASP A 62 12.11 -8.36 12.22
N MET A 63 11.19 -7.44 12.47
CA MET A 63 11.45 -6.19 13.18
C MET A 63 10.58 -6.07 14.42
N TRP A 64 11.07 -5.34 15.42
CA TRP A 64 10.28 -5.00 16.60
C TRP A 64 9.95 -3.51 16.63
N PRO A 65 8.66 -3.13 16.70
CA PRO A 65 8.22 -1.74 16.79
C PRO A 65 8.75 -1.06 18.06
N ASP A 66 9.08 0.23 17.94
CA ASP A 66 9.30 1.09 19.10
C ASP A 66 7.94 1.48 19.67
N VAL A 67 7.58 0.87 20.81
CA VAL A 67 6.26 1.03 21.41
C VAL A 67 6.18 2.16 22.45
N SER A 68 7.22 2.97 22.60
CA SER A 68 7.33 3.98 23.67
C SER A 68 6.28 5.09 23.61
N GLU A 69 5.77 5.42 22.42
CA GLU A 69 4.76 6.46 22.21
C GLU A 69 3.32 5.94 22.15
N TYR A 70 3.12 4.61 22.16
CA TYR A 70 1.78 4.04 22.06
C TYR A 70 1.03 4.15 23.39
N GLU A 71 -0.18 4.70 23.34
CA GLU A 71 -1.06 4.78 24.51
C GLU A 71 -1.41 3.39 25.07
N LYS A 72 -1.61 2.42 24.16
CA LYS A 72 -1.94 1.04 24.50
C LYS A 72 -0.91 0.11 23.89
N THR A 73 -0.46 -0.82 24.71
CA THR A 73 0.47 -1.87 24.32
C THR A 73 0.08 -3.16 25.03
N TYR A 74 0.49 -4.29 24.49
CA TYR A 74 0.09 -5.62 24.94
C TYR A 74 1.33 -6.44 25.30
N PRO A 75 1.27 -7.23 26.38
CA PRO A 75 2.38 -8.09 26.75
C PRO A 75 2.58 -9.18 25.71
N THR A 76 3.83 -9.58 25.55
CA THR A 76 4.21 -10.74 24.74
C THR A 76 4.79 -11.87 25.58
N GLY A 77 4.98 -13.03 24.98
CA GLY A 77 5.78 -14.10 25.58
C GLY A 77 7.29 -13.87 25.53
N GLN A 78 7.74 -12.82 24.85
CA GLN A 78 9.15 -12.52 24.61
C GLN A 78 9.74 -11.67 25.73
N LYS A 79 11.07 -11.74 25.90
CA LYS A 79 11.81 -10.98 26.92
C LYS A 79 12.82 -10.04 26.29
N LEU A 80 12.96 -8.85 26.87
CA LEU A 80 14.07 -7.95 26.55
C LEU A 80 15.36 -8.43 27.23
N ALA A 81 16.50 -7.87 26.84
CA ALA A 81 17.80 -8.25 27.37
C ALA A 81 17.92 -8.07 28.90
N ASP A 82 17.18 -7.11 29.47
CA ASP A 82 17.10 -6.86 30.92
C ASP A 82 16.15 -7.83 31.67
N GLY A 83 15.53 -8.77 30.96
CA GLY A 83 14.58 -9.75 31.51
C GLY A 83 13.13 -9.24 31.63
N SER A 84 12.86 -7.97 31.30
CA SER A 84 11.50 -7.42 31.28
C SER A 84 10.67 -8.00 30.13
N THR A 85 9.35 -7.95 30.26
CA THR A 85 8.43 -8.46 29.23
C THR A 85 8.38 -7.49 28.05
N ALA A 86 8.72 -7.98 26.86
CA ALA A 86 8.56 -7.20 25.65
C ALA A 86 7.09 -6.94 25.35
N ARG A 87 6.80 -5.77 24.80
CA ARG A 87 5.43 -5.31 24.51
C ARG A 87 5.27 -5.01 23.02
N PHE A 88 4.02 -5.10 22.54
CA PHE A 88 3.66 -4.89 21.14
C PHE A 88 2.40 -4.01 21.03
N PHE A 89 2.21 -3.33 19.90
CA PHE A 89 0.99 -2.54 19.65
C PHE A 89 -0.15 -3.42 19.10
N CYS A 90 -1.36 -2.86 18.95
CA CYS A 90 -2.45 -3.51 18.23
C CYS A 90 -3.01 -2.58 17.15
N SER A 91 -3.08 -3.04 15.91
CA SER A 91 -3.55 -2.27 14.76
C SER A 91 -5.04 -1.91 14.84
N THR A 92 -5.84 -2.62 15.64
CA THR A 92 -7.27 -2.30 15.83
C THR A 92 -7.51 -1.17 16.83
N ASP A 93 -6.51 -0.78 17.63
CA ASP A 93 -6.66 0.36 18.52
C ASP A 93 -6.71 1.66 17.71
N GLU A 94 -7.70 2.50 18.00
CA GLU A 94 -7.81 3.82 17.37
C GLU A 94 -6.57 4.68 17.66
N SER A 95 -6.05 4.63 18.89
CA SER A 95 -4.87 5.41 19.30
C SER A 95 -3.59 4.99 18.57
N THR A 96 -3.47 3.71 18.18
CA THR A 96 -2.38 3.22 17.30
C THR A 96 -2.46 3.90 15.93
N VAL A 97 -3.62 3.83 15.27
CA VAL A 97 -3.79 4.39 13.93
C VAL A 97 -3.65 5.91 13.96
N ASP A 98 -4.22 6.58 14.98
CA ASP A 98 -4.06 8.01 15.18
C ASP A 98 -2.58 8.42 15.31
N LEU A 99 -1.79 7.69 16.10
CA LEU A 99 -0.35 7.92 16.25
C LEU A 99 0.41 7.74 14.94
N HIS A 100 0.10 6.70 14.16
CA HIS A 100 0.73 6.47 12.86
C HIS A 100 0.53 7.65 11.89
N PHE A 101 -0.70 8.17 11.80
CA PHE A 101 -1.00 9.34 10.96
C PHE A 101 -0.43 10.65 11.54
N LYS A 102 -0.34 10.77 12.87
CA LYS A 102 0.39 11.87 13.52
C LYS A 102 1.85 11.88 13.07
N TRP A 103 2.54 10.74 13.11
CA TRP A 103 3.90 10.62 12.61
C TRP A 103 3.98 10.98 11.12
N MET A 104 3.07 10.48 10.28
CA MET A 104 3.05 10.86 8.86
C MET A 104 3.03 12.39 8.67
N LYS A 105 2.24 13.10 9.46
CA LYS A 105 2.21 14.57 9.45
C LYS A 105 3.52 15.18 9.94
N GLU A 106 4.04 14.71 11.08
CA GLU A 106 5.27 15.24 11.71
C GLU A 106 6.51 15.10 10.81
N TYR A 107 6.64 13.96 10.14
CA TYR A 107 7.77 13.69 9.25
C TYR A 107 7.51 14.11 7.80
N GLY A 108 6.31 14.61 7.47
CA GLY A 108 6.00 15.10 6.12
C GLY A 108 5.77 14.02 5.07
N LEU A 109 5.34 12.83 5.47
CA LEU A 109 4.85 11.80 4.56
C LEU A 109 3.51 12.26 3.97
N ASP A 110 3.30 12.00 2.68
CA ASP A 110 2.09 12.44 2.01
C ASP A 110 0.86 11.62 2.45
N GLY A 111 1.01 10.30 2.56
CA GLY A 111 -0.08 9.42 3.00
C GLY A 111 0.16 7.94 2.71
N VAL A 112 -0.93 7.16 2.68
CA VAL A 112 -0.87 5.70 2.53
C VAL A 112 -1.95 5.12 1.63
N PHE A 113 -1.65 3.97 1.03
CA PHE A 113 -2.66 3.05 0.49
C PHE A 113 -2.97 1.98 1.54
N MET A 114 -4.23 1.98 2.00
CA MET A 114 -4.75 0.98 2.94
C MET A 114 -4.98 -0.33 2.21
N GLN A 115 -4.23 -1.36 2.59
CA GLN A 115 -4.32 -2.67 2.01
C GLN A 115 -5.55 -3.40 2.53
N ARG A 116 -6.37 -3.89 1.60
CA ARG A 116 -7.60 -4.62 1.85
C ARG A 116 -7.49 -5.97 1.13
N PHE A 117 -7.03 -6.97 1.87
CA PHE A 117 -6.92 -8.35 1.37
C PHE A 117 -8.27 -8.90 0.91
N PHE A 118 -8.25 -9.81 -0.06
CA PHE A 118 -9.45 -10.39 -0.65
C PHE A 118 -10.41 -10.97 0.40
N GLY A 119 -9.87 -11.60 1.44
CA GLY A 119 -10.66 -12.13 2.56
C GLY A 119 -11.50 -11.07 3.30
N ALA A 120 -11.08 -9.80 3.32
CA ALA A 120 -11.84 -8.71 3.92
C ALA A 120 -13.04 -8.28 3.07
N ALA A 121 -13.07 -8.59 1.77
CA ALA A 121 -14.19 -8.29 0.88
C ALA A 121 -15.34 -9.29 1.00
N ARG A 122 -15.14 -10.44 1.67
CA ARG A 122 -16.16 -11.47 1.86
C ARG A 122 -17.34 -10.95 2.70
N PRO A 123 -18.59 -11.37 2.44
CA PRO A 123 -19.78 -10.82 3.09
C PRO A 123 -19.72 -10.79 4.64
N GLU A 124 -19.19 -11.84 5.25
CA GLU A 124 -19.02 -11.99 6.71
C GLU A 124 -17.85 -11.17 7.29
N ALA A 125 -16.91 -10.74 6.46
CA ALA A 125 -15.73 -9.98 6.85
C ALA A 125 -15.84 -8.49 6.52
N ARG A 126 -16.59 -8.13 5.47
CA ARG A 126 -16.72 -6.78 4.93
C ARG A 126 -17.05 -5.71 5.97
N ARG A 127 -17.93 -6.04 6.92
CA ARG A 127 -18.36 -5.15 8.00
C ARG A 127 -17.33 -4.98 9.11
N ARG A 128 -16.23 -5.74 9.12
CA ARG A 128 -15.13 -5.65 10.09
C ARG A 128 -14.02 -4.75 9.54
N SER A 129 -14.36 -3.52 9.20
CA SER A 129 -13.45 -2.54 8.57
C SER A 129 -12.87 -1.51 9.56
N THR A 130 -12.76 -1.87 10.84
CA THR A 130 -12.39 -0.97 11.95
C THR A 130 -11.08 -0.21 11.72
N VAL A 131 -10.03 -0.87 11.22
CA VAL A 131 -8.74 -0.21 10.96
C VAL A 131 -8.86 0.83 9.85
N LEU A 132 -9.62 0.53 8.79
CA LEU A 132 -9.90 1.48 7.72
C LEU A 132 -10.71 2.67 8.23
N GLU A 133 -11.73 2.44 9.05
CA GLU A 133 -12.52 3.53 9.67
C GLU A 133 -11.64 4.47 10.51
N HIS A 134 -10.78 3.91 11.37
CA HIS A 134 -9.81 4.70 12.14
C HIS A 134 -8.86 5.47 11.23
N ALA A 135 -8.35 4.82 10.17
CA ALA A 135 -7.44 5.45 9.22
C ALA A 135 -8.10 6.60 8.45
N MET A 136 -9.37 6.46 8.02
CA MET A 136 -10.11 7.53 7.36
C MET A 136 -10.30 8.74 8.28
N LYS A 137 -10.59 8.50 9.56
CA LYS A 137 -10.70 9.56 10.58
C LYS A 137 -9.36 10.25 10.82
N ALA A 138 -8.29 9.49 10.99
CA ALA A 138 -6.96 10.01 11.23
C ALA A 138 -6.39 10.77 10.01
N ALA A 139 -6.61 10.27 8.79
CA ALA A 139 -6.29 10.94 7.54
C ALA A 139 -6.94 12.33 7.45
N SER A 140 -8.23 12.43 7.78
CA SER A 140 -8.97 13.70 7.84
C SER A 140 -8.40 14.64 8.91
N LYS A 141 -8.17 14.14 10.13
CA LYS A 141 -7.62 14.90 11.27
C LYS A 141 -6.23 15.48 10.98
N TYR A 142 -5.34 14.69 10.40
CA TYR A 142 -3.95 15.07 10.13
C TYR A 142 -3.73 15.60 8.72
N GLY A 143 -4.78 15.63 7.89
CA GLY A 143 -4.74 16.08 6.51
C GLY A 143 -3.71 15.31 5.69
N ARG A 144 -3.70 13.97 5.80
CA ARG A 144 -2.79 13.05 5.06
C ARG A 144 -3.57 12.28 4.02
N ALA A 145 -2.95 12.00 2.88
CA ALA A 145 -3.58 11.28 1.78
C ALA A 145 -3.91 9.85 2.19
N ILE A 146 -5.01 9.33 1.65
CA ILE A 146 -5.42 7.94 1.87
C ILE A 146 -6.02 7.37 0.58
N GLY A 147 -5.72 6.10 0.27
CA GLY A 147 -6.31 5.39 -0.85
C GLY A 147 -6.61 3.94 -0.48
N VAL A 148 -7.54 3.28 -1.18
CA VAL A 148 -7.81 1.84 -1.01
C VAL A 148 -6.98 1.04 -2.01
N MET A 149 -6.33 -0.01 -1.51
CA MET A 149 -5.65 -1.02 -2.31
C MET A 149 -6.26 -2.39 -2.04
N TYR A 150 -6.95 -2.95 -3.02
CA TYR A 150 -7.36 -4.35 -3.00
C TYR A 150 -6.16 -5.25 -3.25
N ASP A 151 -5.86 -6.15 -2.32
CA ASP A 151 -4.84 -7.17 -2.49
C ASP A 151 -5.53 -8.51 -2.77
N LEU A 152 -5.26 -9.09 -3.94
CA LEU A 152 -5.86 -10.34 -4.40
C LEU A 152 -5.34 -11.58 -3.64
N SER A 153 -4.39 -11.44 -2.71
CA SER A 153 -3.95 -12.51 -1.83
C SER A 153 -5.12 -13.07 -1.02
N GLY A 154 -5.27 -14.39 -1.04
CA GLY A 154 -6.37 -15.10 -0.39
C GLY A 154 -7.58 -15.36 -1.30
N LEU A 155 -7.58 -14.87 -2.54
CA LEU A 155 -8.55 -15.28 -3.58
C LEU A 155 -8.32 -16.76 -3.95
N ALA A 156 -9.37 -17.57 -3.83
CA ALA A 156 -9.31 -18.99 -4.19
C ALA A 156 -9.26 -19.22 -5.70
N ALA A 157 -8.67 -20.35 -6.10
CA ALA A 157 -8.63 -20.79 -7.51
C ALA A 157 -10.01 -21.06 -8.13
N LYS A 158 -11.00 -21.38 -7.30
CA LYS A 158 -12.36 -21.77 -7.70
C LYS A 158 -13.38 -21.24 -6.71
N GLY A 159 -14.54 -20.85 -7.21
CA GLY A 159 -15.70 -20.44 -6.41
C GLY A 159 -15.67 -19.00 -5.90
N GLU A 160 -14.60 -18.25 -6.18
CA GLU A 160 -14.46 -16.82 -5.87
C GLU A 160 -13.97 -16.07 -7.12
N ASP A 161 -14.40 -14.83 -7.27
CA ASP A 161 -13.95 -13.93 -8.35
C ASP A 161 -14.02 -12.45 -7.89
N CYS A 162 -13.63 -11.52 -8.77
CA CYS A 162 -13.61 -10.09 -8.45
C CYS A 162 -15.01 -9.46 -8.33
N SER A 163 -16.13 -10.18 -8.52
CA SER A 163 -17.46 -9.63 -8.18
C SER A 163 -17.57 -9.31 -6.69
N MET A 164 -16.86 -10.05 -5.83
CA MET A 164 -16.84 -9.77 -4.40
C MET A 164 -16.24 -8.40 -4.09
N LEU A 165 -15.31 -7.93 -4.92
CA LEU A 165 -14.68 -6.61 -4.81
C LEU A 165 -15.62 -5.50 -5.27
N ILE A 166 -16.51 -5.76 -6.24
CA ILE A 166 -17.57 -4.83 -6.66
C ILE A 166 -18.50 -4.54 -5.48
N ASP A 167 -19.01 -5.59 -4.83
CA ASP A 167 -19.93 -5.44 -3.70
C ASP A 167 -19.25 -4.81 -2.48
N ASP A 168 -17.95 -5.07 -2.32
CA ASP A 168 -17.14 -4.43 -1.29
C ASP A 168 -16.93 -2.94 -1.56
N TRP A 169 -16.59 -2.55 -2.79
CA TRP A 169 -16.44 -1.14 -3.16
C TRP A 169 -17.74 -0.35 -2.93
N LYS A 170 -18.88 -0.92 -3.30
CA LYS A 170 -20.21 -0.34 -3.02
C LYS A 170 -20.40 -0.09 -1.53
N TYR A 171 -20.06 -1.07 -0.68
CA TYR A 171 -20.11 -0.90 0.77
C TYR A 171 -19.15 0.19 1.28
N LEU A 172 -17.91 0.23 0.79
CA LEU A 172 -16.95 1.26 1.20
C LEU A 172 -17.43 2.66 0.83
N VAL A 173 -18.01 2.83 -0.36
CA VAL A 173 -18.56 4.10 -0.84
C VAL A 173 -19.81 4.51 -0.07
N ASP A 174 -20.77 3.60 0.12
CA ASP A 174 -22.05 3.94 0.73
C ASP A 174 -21.97 4.03 2.27
N SER A 175 -21.32 3.05 2.90
CA SER A 175 -21.34 2.91 4.36
C SER A 175 -20.19 3.65 5.03
N LEU A 176 -18.99 3.58 4.45
CA LEU A 176 -17.79 4.24 5.03
C LEU A 176 -17.47 5.58 4.38
N ARG A 177 -18.11 5.89 3.25
CA ARG A 177 -17.91 7.13 2.49
C ARG A 177 -16.44 7.41 2.17
N VAL A 178 -15.70 6.37 1.78
CA VAL A 178 -14.23 6.46 1.64
C VAL A 178 -13.77 7.55 0.67
N THR A 179 -14.54 7.81 -0.39
CA THR A 179 -14.25 8.83 -1.41
C THR A 179 -15.08 10.11 -1.25
N ASN A 180 -15.84 10.21 -0.17
CA ASN A 180 -16.70 11.35 0.16
C ASN A 180 -16.77 11.53 1.69
N GLN A 181 -15.58 11.66 2.28
CA GLN A 181 -15.32 11.62 3.71
C GLN A 181 -16.14 12.69 4.45
N THR A 182 -16.37 12.48 5.75
CA THR A 182 -16.83 13.58 6.60
C THR A 182 -15.63 14.36 7.09
N GLY A 183 -15.66 15.70 7.00
CA GLY A 183 -14.52 16.56 7.29
C GLY A 183 -13.62 16.77 6.06
N GLU A 184 -12.31 16.72 6.26
CA GLU A 184 -11.33 17.01 5.22
C GLU A 184 -11.30 15.90 4.16
N GLN A 185 -11.49 16.28 2.89
CA GLN A 185 -11.39 15.35 1.76
C GLN A 185 -9.92 15.05 1.48
N THR A 186 -9.49 13.84 1.82
CA THR A 186 -8.08 13.41 1.76
C THR A 186 -7.88 12.17 0.91
N TYR A 187 -8.94 11.59 0.37
CA TYR A 187 -8.82 10.46 -0.55
C TYR A 187 -7.98 10.86 -1.79
N VAL A 188 -6.98 10.06 -2.12
CA VAL A 188 -6.01 10.36 -3.19
C VAL A 188 -6.63 10.15 -4.56
N PHE A 189 -6.46 11.14 -5.44
CA PHE A 189 -6.97 11.10 -6.79
C PHE A 189 -5.82 10.91 -7.79
N TYR A 190 -6.15 10.50 -9.00
CA TYR A 190 -5.29 10.59 -10.17
C TYR A 190 -6.09 11.14 -11.33
N ASN A 191 -5.54 12.12 -12.05
CA ASN A 191 -6.24 12.83 -13.12
C ASN A 191 -7.67 13.31 -12.73
N GLY A 192 -7.82 13.80 -11.49
CA GLY A 192 -9.10 14.32 -10.99
C GLY A 192 -10.14 13.26 -10.62
N LYS A 193 -9.78 11.98 -10.63
CA LYS A 193 -10.65 10.85 -10.24
C LYS A 193 -10.12 10.14 -8.99
N PRO A 194 -10.98 9.62 -8.09
CA PRO A 194 -10.53 8.77 -7.00
C PRO A 194 -9.66 7.61 -7.52
N LEU A 195 -8.52 7.36 -6.89
CA LEU A 195 -7.64 6.27 -7.27
C LEU A 195 -7.97 5.00 -6.47
N VAL A 196 -8.20 3.89 -7.17
CA VAL A 196 -8.36 2.55 -6.58
C VAL A 196 -7.23 1.67 -7.07
N THR A 197 -6.56 0.98 -6.14
CA THR A 197 -5.44 0.09 -6.48
C THR A 197 -5.86 -1.36 -6.42
N ILE A 198 -5.40 -2.18 -7.35
CA ILE A 198 -5.58 -3.64 -7.37
C ILE A 198 -4.20 -4.29 -7.46
N TRP A 199 -3.75 -4.93 -6.39
CA TRP A 199 -2.43 -5.54 -6.28
C TRP A 199 -2.52 -7.07 -6.39
N GLY A 200 -1.49 -7.67 -6.99
CA GLY A 200 -1.35 -9.12 -7.15
C GLY A 200 -1.62 -9.61 -8.57
N VAL A 201 -1.64 -8.72 -9.56
CA VAL A 201 -1.99 -9.08 -10.94
C VAL A 201 -0.75 -9.55 -11.70
N GLY A 202 -0.74 -10.82 -12.15
CA GLY A 202 0.31 -11.36 -13.02
C GLY A 202 1.47 -12.06 -12.30
N PHE A 203 1.37 -12.29 -10.99
CA PHE A 203 2.37 -13.10 -10.25
C PHE A 203 2.13 -14.60 -10.50
N PRO A 204 3.20 -15.40 -10.74
CA PRO A 204 3.08 -16.82 -11.09
C PRO A 204 2.76 -17.73 -9.90
N ASP A 205 2.95 -17.26 -8.67
CA ASP A 205 2.73 -18.02 -7.43
C ASP A 205 1.30 -17.90 -6.89
N ARG A 206 0.39 -17.29 -7.66
CA ARG A 206 -1.02 -17.13 -7.29
C ARG A 206 -1.83 -18.37 -7.64
N PRO A 207 -2.82 -18.73 -6.80
CA PRO A 207 -3.66 -19.89 -7.07
C PRO A 207 -4.68 -19.66 -8.19
N TYR A 208 -4.80 -18.41 -8.68
CA TYR A 208 -5.81 -18.01 -9.66
C TYR A 208 -5.19 -17.65 -11.02
N ASP A 209 -6.00 -17.76 -12.06
CA ASP A 209 -5.68 -17.34 -13.43
C ASP A 209 -6.30 -15.96 -13.69
N ILE A 210 -5.48 -15.00 -14.10
CA ILE A 210 -5.90 -13.61 -14.39
C ILE A 210 -7.02 -13.54 -15.44
N ARG A 211 -7.16 -14.54 -16.31
CA ARG A 211 -8.25 -14.61 -17.32
C ARG A 211 -9.61 -14.97 -16.72
N ASN A 212 -9.63 -15.65 -15.57
CA ASN A 212 -10.84 -16.33 -15.07
C ASN A 212 -11.38 -15.74 -13.77
N ILE A 213 -10.75 -14.70 -13.22
CA ILE A 213 -11.15 -14.05 -11.95
C ILE A 213 -12.07 -12.84 -12.15
N GLY A 214 -12.51 -12.54 -13.37
CA GLY A 214 -13.38 -11.40 -13.64
C GLY A 214 -12.74 -10.03 -13.36
N LEU A 215 -11.41 -9.94 -13.46
CA LEU A 215 -10.65 -8.71 -13.18
C LEU A 215 -11.01 -7.58 -14.16
N GLU A 216 -11.13 -7.87 -15.46
CA GLU A 216 -11.57 -6.91 -16.48
C GLU A 216 -12.93 -6.29 -16.14
N ARG A 217 -13.91 -7.11 -15.73
CA ARG A 217 -15.22 -6.64 -15.28
C ARG A 217 -15.12 -5.72 -14.06
N PHE A 218 -14.19 -6.00 -13.15
CA PHE A 218 -13.99 -5.14 -11.98
C PHE A 218 -13.33 -3.80 -12.34
N ILE A 219 -12.34 -3.81 -13.23
CA ILE A 219 -11.72 -2.58 -13.77
C ILE A 219 -12.77 -1.74 -14.49
N ASP A 220 -13.58 -2.36 -15.36
CA ASP A 220 -14.68 -1.69 -16.06
C ASP A 220 -15.68 -1.07 -15.08
N PHE A 221 -16.13 -1.82 -14.07
CA PHE A 221 -17.02 -1.31 -13.03
C PHE A 221 -16.44 -0.07 -12.32
N LEU A 222 -15.18 -0.12 -11.86
CA LEU A 222 -14.54 1.01 -11.18
C LEU A 222 -14.43 2.25 -12.09
N LYS A 223 -14.29 2.08 -13.40
CA LYS A 223 -14.12 3.19 -14.33
C LYS A 223 -15.44 3.73 -14.83
N ASN A 224 -16.42 2.87 -15.10
CA ASN A 224 -17.56 3.17 -15.96
C ASN A 224 -18.92 3.00 -15.30
N ASP A 225 -19.03 2.40 -14.11
CA ASP A 225 -20.31 2.34 -13.40
C ASP A 225 -20.83 3.76 -13.10
N PRO A 226 -22.11 4.07 -13.36
CA PRO A 226 -22.63 5.43 -13.26
C PRO A 226 -22.72 5.96 -11.82
N GLU A 227 -22.80 5.09 -10.82
CA GLU A 227 -22.94 5.48 -9.40
C GLU A 227 -21.63 5.32 -8.63
N TYR A 228 -20.93 4.20 -8.84
CA TYR A 228 -19.76 3.80 -8.06
C TYR A 228 -18.47 3.87 -8.87
N GLY A 229 -18.56 4.11 -10.17
CA GLY A 229 -17.43 4.24 -11.07
C GLY A 229 -16.95 5.68 -11.20
N GLY A 230 -16.22 5.98 -12.27
CA GLY A 230 -15.51 7.25 -12.41
C GLY A 230 -14.21 7.32 -11.61
N CYS A 231 -13.66 6.17 -11.21
CA CYS A 231 -12.33 6.06 -10.60
C CYS A 231 -11.23 5.97 -11.66
N SER A 232 -10.00 6.31 -11.26
CA SER A 232 -8.78 5.85 -11.91
C SER A 232 -8.30 4.57 -11.23
N VAL A 233 -7.65 3.68 -12.00
CA VAL A 233 -7.21 2.37 -11.51
C VAL A 233 -5.69 2.26 -11.56
N MET A 234 -5.07 1.79 -10.47
CA MET A 234 -3.66 1.40 -10.42
C MET A 234 -3.53 -0.11 -10.30
N LEU A 235 -2.72 -0.76 -11.14
CA LEU A 235 -2.44 -2.20 -11.02
C LEU A 235 -1.07 -2.45 -10.39
N GLY A 236 -1.06 -3.25 -9.33
CA GLY A 236 0.15 -3.80 -8.69
C GLY A 236 0.56 -5.11 -9.34
N VAL A 237 1.72 -5.11 -10.00
CA VAL A 237 2.22 -6.19 -10.88
C VAL A 237 3.62 -6.66 -10.47
N PRO A 238 4.14 -7.78 -11.01
CA PRO A 238 5.54 -8.19 -10.84
C PRO A 238 6.55 -7.13 -11.30
N THR A 239 7.82 -7.28 -10.93
CA THR A 239 8.86 -6.32 -11.35
C THR A 239 9.13 -6.36 -12.84
N PHE A 240 9.26 -7.54 -13.42
CA PHE A 240 9.60 -7.68 -14.84
C PHE A 240 8.36 -7.90 -15.72
N TRP A 241 7.27 -7.20 -15.37
CA TRP A 241 5.98 -7.25 -16.06
C TRP A 241 6.07 -6.79 -17.52
N ARG A 242 6.94 -5.82 -17.82
CA ARG A 242 7.09 -5.25 -19.16
C ARG A 242 7.54 -6.31 -20.16
N ASP A 243 8.47 -7.17 -19.75
CA ASP A 243 9.01 -8.24 -20.58
C ASP A 243 8.29 -9.59 -20.38
N LEU A 244 7.30 -9.64 -19.48
CA LEU A 244 6.56 -10.85 -19.10
C LEU A 244 7.50 -12.00 -18.72
N ASN A 245 8.53 -11.74 -17.90
CA ASN A 245 9.54 -12.73 -17.57
C ASN A 245 9.89 -12.77 -16.08
N ALA A 246 10.84 -13.64 -15.72
CA ALA A 246 11.40 -13.79 -14.37
C ALA A 246 10.35 -14.00 -13.27
N ASP A 247 9.85 -12.92 -12.65
CA ASP A 247 8.85 -12.97 -11.58
C ASP A 247 7.42 -12.75 -12.07
N CYS A 248 7.21 -12.71 -13.39
CA CYS A 248 5.94 -12.47 -14.05
C CYS A 248 5.45 -13.69 -14.83
N VAL A 249 4.13 -13.86 -14.92
CA VAL A 249 3.52 -14.78 -15.89
C VAL A 249 3.90 -14.40 -17.32
N HIS A 250 4.15 -15.40 -18.16
CA HIS A 250 4.47 -15.24 -19.58
C HIS A 250 3.22 -15.03 -20.47
N ASP A 251 2.12 -14.52 -19.91
CA ASP A 251 0.84 -14.35 -20.62
C ASP A 251 0.67 -12.90 -21.11
N PRO A 252 0.61 -12.66 -22.44
CA PRO A 252 0.37 -11.32 -23.01
C PRO A 252 -0.92 -10.64 -22.55
N TYR A 253 -1.90 -11.40 -22.04
CA TYR A 253 -3.13 -10.84 -21.47
C TYR A 253 -2.86 -9.87 -20.31
N LEU A 254 -1.74 -10.01 -19.60
CA LEU A 254 -1.35 -9.04 -18.58
C LEU A 254 -1.19 -7.64 -19.16
N HIS A 255 -0.59 -7.50 -20.36
CA HIS A 255 -0.47 -6.19 -21.00
C HIS A 255 -1.82 -5.63 -21.47
N GLU A 256 -2.77 -6.49 -21.86
CA GLU A 256 -4.13 -6.07 -22.18
C GLU A 256 -4.81 -5.46 -20.94
N LEU A 257 -4.71 -6.11 -19.78
CA LEU A 257 -5.22 -5.58 -18.51
C LEU A 257 -4.53 -4.28 -18.10
N ILE A 258 -3.20 -4.21 -18.23
CA ILE A 258 -2.42 -3.00 -17.89
C ILE A 258 -2.85 -1.81 -18.75
N ARG A 259 -3.16 -2.00 -20.04
CA ARG A 259 -3.67 -0.92 -20.91
C ARG A 259 -5.06 -0.40 -20.54
N GLN A 260 -5.81 -1.14 -19.72
CA GLN A 260 -7.09 -0.67 -19.19
C GLN A 260 -6.91 0.19 -17.92
N ALA A 261 -5.75 0.11 -17.27
CA ALA A 261 -5.43 0.86 -16.06
C ALA A 261 -4.96 2.29 -16.37
N ASP A 262 -4.89 3.12 -15.32
CA ASP A 262 -4.38 4.48 -15.40
C ASP A 262 -2.93 4.58 -14.89
N ILE A 263 -2.52 3.65 -14.01
CA ILE A 263 -1.19 3.57 -13.41
C ILE A 263 -0.76 2.10 -13.27
N VAL A 264 0.54 1.81 -13.42
CA VAL A 264 1.16 0.54 -13.05
C VAL A 264 2.17 0.73 -11.91
N LEU A 265 2.14 -0.18 -10.95
CA LEU A 265 3.01 -0.27 -9.77
C LEU A 265 3.72 -1.64 -9.77
N PRO A 266 4.96 -1.74 -10.25
CA PRO A 266 5.75 -2.97 -10.10
C PRO A 266 6.17 -3.19 -8.64
N TRP A 267 5.99 -4.41 -8.13
CA TRP A 267 6.44 -4.82 -6.80
C TRP A 267 7.92 -5.20 -6.81
N MET A 268 8.79 -4.24 -6.46
CA MET A 268 10.25 -4.35 -6.54
C MET A 268 10.93 -4.92 -5.30
N VAL A 269 10.17 -5.17 -4.22
CA VAL A 269 10.71 -5.78 -2.99
C VAL A 269 11.34 -7.14 -3.31
N GLN A 270 12.51 -7.41 -2.72
CA GLN A 270 13.35 -8.59 -3.00
C GLN A 270 13.98 -8.67 -4.40
N ARG A 271 13.76 -7.72 -5.31
CA ARG A 271 14.36 -7.76 -6.66
C ARG A 271 15.68 -7.04 -6.77
N PHE A 272 15.99 -6.15 -5.84
CA PHE A 272 17.24 -5.39 -5.82
C PHE A 272 17.86 -5.42 -4.42
N THR A 273 19.19 -5.33 -4.33
CA THR A 273 19.96 -5.46 -3.10
C THR A 273 21.27 -4.67 -3.19
N PRO A 274 21.74 -4.05 -2.09
CA PRO A 274 23.03 -3.37 -2.08
C PRO A 274 24.23 -4.34 -2.05
N LEU A 275 23.98 -5.65 -2.04
CA LEU A 275 25.00 -6.69 -1.98
C LEU A 275 25.53 -7.12 -3.36
N LEU A 276 24.88 -6.68 -4.44
CA LEU A 276 25.28 -6.99 -5.81
C LEU A 276 25.94 -5.78 -6.47
N HIS A 277 26.92 -6.05 -7.34
CA HIS A 277 27.61 -5.03 -8.11
C HIS A 277 26.67 -4.40 -9.15
N ASN A 278 26.71 -3.07 -9.32
CA ASN A 278 25.89 -2.29 -10.25
C ASN A 278 24.36 -2.47 -10.11
N ASP A 279 23.86 -2.91 -8.96
CA ASP A 279 22.44 -3.23 -8.84
C ASP A 279 21.53 -2.00 -8.96
N MET A 280 22.05 -0.81 -8.62
CA MET A 280 21.35 0.46 -8.83
C MET A 280 21.35 0.92 -10.30
N ASP A 281 22.32 0.52 -11.11
CA ASP A 281 22.26 0.73 -12.56
C ASP A 281 21.16 -0.14 -13.17
N ARG A 282 21.07 -1.41 -12.75
CA ARG A 282 19.98 -2.30 -13.15
C ARG A 282 18.62 -1.77 -12.71
N TYR A 283 18.51 -1.24 -11.49
CA TYR A 283 17.29 -0.59 -10.99
C TYR A 283 16.91 0.62 -11.85
N ARG A 284 17.87 1.50 -12.17
CA ARG A 284 17.67 2.65 -13.06
C ARG A 284 17.15 2.21 -14.43
N ASP A 285 17.81 1.24 -15.06
CA ASP A 285 17.52 0.85 -16.44
C ASP A 285 16.12 0.21 -16.54
N VAL A 286 15.72 -0.62 -15.56
CA VAL A 286 14.35 -1.14 -15.46
C VAL A 286 13.34 0.01 -15.38
N ILE A 287 13.57 1.02 -14.54
CA ILE A 287 12.65 2.16 -14.41
C ILE A 287 12.57 2.98 -15.70
N LEU A 288 13.70 3.22 -16.37
CA LEU A 288 13.73 3.99 -17.63
C LEU A 288 12.90 3.31 -18.71
N ASP A 289 13.09 2.00 -18.89
CA ASP A 289 12.38 1.23 -19.91
C ASP A 289 10.89 1.09 -19.58
N ASP A 290 10.55 0.88 -18.30
CA ASP A 290 9.16 0.84 -17.86
C ASP A 290 8.45 2.18 -18.08
N ILE A 291 9.10 3.30 -17.73
CA ILE A 291 8.58 4.64 -18.00
C ILE A 291 8.37 4.86 -19.50
N ALA A 292 9.29 4.40 -20.35
CA ALA A 292 9.16 4.52 -21.80
C ALA A 292 7.93 3.75 -22.31
N TRP A 293 7.77 2.49 -21.92
CA TRP A 293 6.60 1.68 -22.28
C TRP A 293 5.30 2.32 -21.78
N CYS A 294 5.28 2.80 -20.55
CA CYS A 294 4.12 3.47 -19.97
C CYS A 294 3.73 4.73 -20.74
N LYS A 295 4.72 5.54 -21.20
CA LYS A 295 4.46 6.71 -22.03
C LYS A 295 3.83 6.35 -23.37
N GLU A 296 4.34 5.31 -24.04
CA GLU A 296 3.78 4.82 -25.32
C GLU A 296 2.32 4.34 -25.19
N ASN A 297 1.94 3.87 -24.00
CA ASN A 297 0.61 3.33 -23.71
C ASN A 297 -0.29 4.31 -22.92
N ASN A 298 0.14 5.55 -22.66
CA ASN A 298 -0.58 6.57 -21.88
C ASN A 298 -0.91 6.16 -20.43
N ILE A 299 -0.01 5.42 -19.79
CA ILE A 299 -0.16 4.90 -18.43
C ILE A 299 0.82 5.62 -17.50
N GLY A 300 0.40 5.90 -16.26
CA GLY A 300 1.29 6.38 -15.20
C GLY A 300 2.20 5.27 -14.69
N TYR A 301 3.43 5.60 -14.33
CA TYR A 301 4.36 4.66 -13.70
C TYR A 301 4.69 5.11 -12.29
N VAL A 302 4.62 4.19 -11.32
CA VAL A 302 5.08 4.45 -9.95
C VAL A 302 6.04 3.35 -9.50
N PRO A 303 7.35 3.64 -9.38
CA PRO A 303 8.30 2.65 -8.89
C PRO A 303 8.08 2.39 -7.39
N CYS A 304 8.39 1.17 -6.99
CA CYS A 304 8.40 0.73 -5.61
C CYS A 304 9.82 0.89 -5.03
N VAL A 305 9.90 1.41 -3.80
CA VAL A 305 11.13 1.54 -3.02
C VAL A 305 10.95 0.89 -1.66
N THR A 306 12.03 0.34 -1.09
CA THR A 306 11.97 -0.33 0.21
C THR A 306 13.24 -0.08 1.02
N PRO A 307 13.17 0.04 2.37
CA PRO A 307 14.36 0.28 3.17
C PRO A 307 15.30 -0.92 3.25
N GLY A 308 14.80 -2.13 3.04
CA GLY A 308 15.51 -3.40 3.15
C GLY A 308 14.50 -4.54 3.24
N PHE A 309 14.97 -5.75 3.52
CA PHE A 309 14.10 -6.92 3.61
C PHE A 309 14.71 -7.99 4.52
N SER A 310 13.86 -8.62 5.33
CA SER A 310 14.19 -9.76 6.18
C SER A 310 12.97 -10.65 6.34
N TRP A 311 13.16 -11.96 6.21
CA TRP A 311 12.08 -12.93 6.32
C TRP A 311 12.48 -14.17 7.11
N HIS A 312 13.48 -14.02 7.97
CA HIS A 312 14.09 -15.09 8.74
C HIS A 312 13.06 -15.81 9.61
N ASN A 313 12.32 -15.11 10.46
CA ASN A 313 11.45 -15.77 11.42
C ASN A 313 10.24 -16.43 10.75
N LEU A 314 9.65 -15.82 9.73
CA LEU A 314 8.55 -16.44 8.99
C LEU A 314 9.03 -17.59 8.09
N SER A 315 10.22 -17.49 7.46
CA SER A 315 10.78 -18.57 6.64
C SER A 315 11.01 -19.87 7.42
N ARG A 316 11.34 -19.80 8.72
CA ARG A 316 11.45 -20.97 9.61
C ARG A 316 10.18 -21.83 9.67
N HIS A 317 9.04 -21.26 9.29
CA HIS A 317 7.75 -21.95 9.27
C HIS A 317 7.21 -22.16 7.86
N ALA A 318 7.46 -21.21 6.96
CA ALA A 318 7.01 -21.28 5.58
C ALA A 318 7.84 -22.27 4.74
N PHE A 319 9.13 -22.41 5.04
CA PHE A 319 10.07 -23.22 4.27
C PHE A 319 10.91 -24.11 5.20
N LYS A 320 10.61 -25.41 5.23
CA LYS A 320 11.27 -26.36 6.14
C LYS A 320 12.78 -26.48 5.90
N ASP A 321 13.20 -26.37 4.65
CA ASP A 321 14.58 -26.64 4.22
C ASP A 321 15.31 -25.40 3.69
N ASP A 322 14.70 -24.21 3.81
CA ASP A 322 15.20 -22.97 3.21
C ASP A 322 14.92 -21.76 4.11
N VAL A 323 15.49 -21.82 5.32
CA VAL A 323 15.45 -20.71 6.26
C VAL A 323 16.28 -19.56 5.73
N LYS A 324 15.62 -18.44 5.45
CA LYS A 324 16.24 -17.24 4.88
C LYS A 324 17.16 -16.57 5.90
N PRO A 325 18.27 -15.95 5.48
CA PRO A 325 19.10 -15.18 6.40
C PRO A 325 18.32 -13.99 6.97
N SER A 326 18.67 -13.58 8.19
CA SER A 326 18.18 -12.32 8.75
C SER A 326 18.85 -11.16 8.03
N GLY A 327 18.07 -10.14 7.64
CA GLY A 327 18.57 -9.01 6.85
C GLY A 327 19.05 -9.42 5.46
N SER A 328 18.32 -10.32 4.78
CA SER A 328 18.61 -10.74 3.39
C SER A 328 18.90 -9.57 2.45
N ILE A 329 18.24 -8.42 2.67
CA ILE A 329 18.59 -7.15 2.04
C ILE A 329 18.85 -6.14 3.17
N PRO A 330 20.11 -5.81 3.45
CA PRO A 330 20.46 -4.93 4.57
C PRO A 330 20.06 -3.49 4.28
N ARG A 331 19.59 -2.78 5.31
CA ARG A 331 19.16 -1.38 5.18
C ARG A 331 20.32 -0.40 5.06
N GLN A 332 21.48 -0.78 5.62
CA GLN A 332 22.73 -0.03 5.54
C GLN A 332 22.60 1.41 6.07
N GLY A 333 21.90 1.58 7.20
CA GLY A 333 21.63 2.89 7.81
C GLY A 333 20.78 3.80 6.92
N GLY A 334 20.01 3.24 5.98
CA GLY A 334 19.19 3.97 5.01
C GLY A 334 19.84 4.24 3.67
N ARG A 335 21.12 3.88 3.48
CA ARG A 335 21.82 4.09 2.20
C ARG A 335 21.12 3.39 1.04
N PHE A 336 20.74 2.13 1.20
CA PHE A 336 20.05 1.37 0.14
C PHE A 336 18.70 1.99 -0.20
N TYR A 337 17.96 2.44 0.81
CA TYR A 337 16.68 3.13 0.62
C TYR A 337 16.85 4.42 -0.18
N TRP A 338 17.82 5.25 0.22
CA TRP A 338 18.10 6.53 -0.42
C TRP A 338 18.60 6.39 -1.85
N GLN A 339 19.42 5.36 -2.14
CA GLN A 339 19.88 5.06 -3.49
C GLN A 339 18.71 4.71 -4.42
N GLN A 340 17.76 3.88 -3.98
CA GLN A 340 16.55 3.59 -4.78
C GLN A 340 15.73 4.87 -5.02
N ILE A 341 15.45 5.65 -3.96
CA ILE A 341 14.68 6.90 -4.06
C ILE A 341 15.31 7.88 -5.06
N SER A 342 16.60 8.20 -4.86
CA SER A 342 17.29 9.19 -5.71
C SER A 342 17.42 8.70 -7.15
N THR A 343 17.67 7.41 -7.36
CA THR A 343 17.73 6.79 -8.70
C THR A 343 16.38 6.83 -9.41
N ALA A 344 15.29 6.48 -8.72
CA ALA A 344 13.94 6.51 -9.28
C ALA A 344 13.54 7.94 -9.69
N ILE A 345 13.75 8.93 -8.81
CA ILE A 345 13.45 10.34 -9.11
C ILE A 345 14.31 10.83 -10.29
N ASN A 346 15.62 10.50 -10.31
CA ASN A 346 16.51 10.86 -11.41
C ASN A 346 16.09 10.24 -12.75
N ALA A 347 15.59 9.01 -12.74
CA ALA A 347 15.08 8.32 -13.92
C ALA A 347 13.73 8.88 -14.43
N GLY A 348 13.13 9.83 -13.70
CA GLY A 348 11.93 10.54 -14.12
C GLY A 348 10.66 10.12 -13.39
N ALA A 349 10.76 9.38 -12.29
CA ALA A 349 9.60 9.05 -11.46
C ALA A 349 8.95 10.34 -10.92
N THR A 350 7.63 10.46 -11.12
CA THR A 350 6.82 11.57 -10.60
C THR A 350 5.97 11.18 -9.40
N MET A 351 6.01 9.91 -9.01
CA MET A 351 5.26 9.28 -7.91
C MET A 351 6.20 8.25 -7.29
N LEU A 352 6.11 7.99 -5.99
CA LEU A 352 6.84 6.89 -5.36
C LEU A 352 5.92 6.09 -4.45
N TYR A 353 6.01 4.76 -4.55
CA TYR A 353 5.38 3.85 -3.61
C TYR A 353 6.43 3.27 -2.64
N VAL A 354 6.19 3.38 -1.35
CA VAL A 354 7.05 2.81 -0.31
C VAL A 354 6.46 1.49 0.20
N ALA A 355 7.19 0.41 0.02
CA ALA A 355 6.92 -0.88 0.64
C ALA A 355 7.82 -1.02 1.88
N MET A 356 7.34 -0.79 3.10
CA MET A 356 5.94 -0.51 3.54
C MET A 356 5.94 0.41 4.77
N PHE A 357 4.77 0.92 5.18
CA PHE A 357 4.66 1.68 6.43
C PHE A 357 4.90 0.81 7.67
N ASP A 358 4.14 -0.27 7.84
CA ASP A 358 4.06 -1.07 9.07
C ASP A 358 4.47 -2.55 8.96
N GLU A 359 4.94 -3.01 7.79
CA GLU A 359 5.25 -4.43 7.54
C GLU A 359 6.56 -4.90 8.22
N VAL A 360 6.47 -5.19 9.52
CA VAL A 360 7.60 -5.68 10.32
C VAL A 360 7.91 -7.16 10.08
N ASN A 361 7.00 -7.91 9.44
CA ASN A 361 7.22 -9.31 9.08
C ASN A 361 8.18 -9.53 7.92
N GLU A 362 8.26 -8.58 6.99
CA GLU A 362 9.21 -8.61 5.87
C GLU A 362 10.41 -7.69 6.12
N GLY A 363 10.49 -7.05 7.28
CA GLY A 363 11.55 -6.10 7.59
C GLY A 363 11.57 -4.89 6.65
N THR A 364 10.44 -4.54 6.05
CA THR A 364 10.25 -3.45 5.08
C THR A 364 9.65 -2.19 5.73
N ALA A 365 9.20 -2.27 6.98
CA ALA A 365 8.57 -1.16 7.71
C ALA A 365 9.43 0.11 7.79
N ILE A 366 8.82 1.27 7.53
CA ILE A 366 9.44 2.59 7.71
C ILE A 366 9.04 3.30 9.00
N PHE A 367 7.98 2.83 9.69
CA PHE A 367 7.57 3.40 10.98
C PHE A 367 8.59 3.16 12.10
N LYS A 368 8.31 3.64 13.31
CA LYS A 368 9.28 3.59 14.40
C LYS A 368 9.54 2.16 14.87
N CYS A 369 10.79 1.70 14.75
CA CYS A 369 11.28 0.40 15.22
C CYS A 369 12.47 0.57 16.18
N THR A 370 12.76 -0.46 16.97
CA THR A 370 13.81 -0.41 17.99
C THR A 370 15.04 -1.25 17.61
N ASP A 371 16.22 -0.76 18.00
CA ASP A 371 17.48 -1.53 18.00
C ASP A 371 17.64 -2.43 19.23
N ASN A 372 16.67 -2.40 20.16
CA ASN A 372 16.63 -3.23 21.36
C ASN A 372 15.42 -4.18 21.32
N PRO A 373 15.31 -5.07 20.31
CA PRO A 373 14.21 -6.02 20.22
C PRO A 373 14.31 -7.10 21.31
N PRO A 374 13.30 -7.95 21.47
CA PRO A 374 13.37 -9.09 22.37
C PRO A 374 14.52 -10.03 22.01
N VAL A 375 15.11 -10.63 23.04
CA VAL A 375 16.15 -11.64 22.89
C VAL A 375 15.52 -13.03 23.00
N GLY A 376 15.97 -13.94 22.14
CA GLY A 376 15.51 -15.32 22.12
C GLY A 376 16.56 -16.25 21.53
N LYS A 377 16.39 -17.55 21.73
CA LYS A 377 17.34 -18.57 21.22
C LYS A 377 17.13 -18.85 19.74
N GLU A 378 15.89 -18.83 19.30
CA GLU A 378 15.46 -19.27 17.99
C GLU A 378 15.07 -18.10 17.07
N VAL A 379 14.73 -16.94 17.65
CA VAL A 379 14.29 -15.74 16.90
C VAL A 379 15.42 -14.76 16.66
N LYS A 380 15.40 -14.11 15.49
CA LYS A 380 16.34 -13.03 15.15
C LYS A 380 15.59 -11.83 14.61
N PHE A 381 15.95 -10.64 15.08
CA PHE A 381 15.34 -9.39 14.62
C PHE A 381 16.40 -8.52 13.95
N VAL A 382 16.04 -7.88 12.84
CA VAL A 382 16.79 -6.77 12.27
C VAL A 382 16.38 -5.48 12.96
N GLY A 383 17.38 -4.63 13.23
CA GLY A 383 17.20 -3.34 13.87
C GLY A 383 17.15 -2.19 12.86
N MET A 384 17.57 -1.03 13.35
CA MET A 384 17.65 0.26 12.66
C MET A 384 19.07 0.60 12.21
N ASP A 385 20.01 -0.35 12.30
CA ASP A 385 21.44 -0.17 12.01
C ASP A 385 22.11 0.92 12.86
N GLY A 386 21.69 1.06 14.13
CA GLY A 386 22.18 2.10 15.03
C GLY A 386 21.62 3.50 14.74
N MET A 387 20.64 3.61 13.83
CA MET A 387 19.97 4.87 13.52
C MET A 387 18.80 5.13 14.50
N PRO A 388 18.37 6.40 14.66
CA PRO A 388 17.17 6.73 15.43
C PRO A 388 15.93 5.92 14.99
N SER A 389 15.01 5.63 15.92
CA SER A 389 13.83 4.79 15.64
C SER A 389 12.96 5.34 14.52
N ASP A 390 12.96 6.66 14.31
CA ASP A 390 12.19 7.38 13.31
C ASP A 390 12.96 7.68 12.00
N HIS A 391 14.15 7.11 11.82
CA HIS A 391 15.06 7.43 10.70
C HIS A 391 14.39 7.29 9.32
N TYR A 392 13.68 6.18 9.10
CA TYR A 392 13.05 5.90 7.80
C TYR A 392 11.78 6.73 7.54
N LEU A 393 11.07 7.18 8.59
CA LEU A 393 10.01 8.17 8.44
C LEU A 393 10.58 9.49 7.91
N TRP A 394 11.67 9.95 8.51
CA TRP A 394 12.33 11.19 8.06
C TRP A 394 12.93 11.11 6.67
N LEU A 395 13.62 10.02 6.32
CA LEU A 395 14.12 9.84 4.96
C LEU A 395 12.98 9.87 3.94
N THR A 396 11.82 9.30 4.28
CA THR A 396 10.63 9.33 3.42
C THR A 396 10.09 10.76 3.28
N GLY A 397 10.05 11.54 4.37
CA GLY A 397 9.72 12.97 4.32
C GLY A 397 10.67 13.80 3.46
N GLU A 398 11.97 13.54 3.57
CA GLU A 398 12.99 14.17 2.75
C GLU A 398 12.84 13.78 1.27
N ALA A 399 12.48 12.53 0.96
CA ALA A 399 12.14 12.09 -0.39
C ALA A 399 10.92 12.84 -0.94
N ALA A 400 9.88 13.03 -0.12
CA ALA A 400 8.68 13.74 -0.50
C ALA A 400 8.96 15.20 -0.90
N LYS A 401 9.86 15.89 -0.16
CA LYS A 401 10.33 17.23 -0.53
C LYS A 401 11.07 17.25 -1.87
N MET A 402 11.89 16.23 -2.18
CA MET A 402 12.56 16.13 -3.49
C MET A 402 11.55 15.94 -4.62
N LEU A 403 10.58 15.03 -4.42
CA LEU A 403 9.59 14.70 -5.43
C LEU A 403 8.69 15.90 -5.75
N ARG A 404 8.31 16.69 -4.74
CA ARG A 404 7.58 17.96 -4.89
C ARG A 404 8.45 19.13 -5.35
N ARG A 405 9.76 18.92 -5.54
CA ARG A 405 10.75 19.94 -5.94
C ARG A 405 10.87 21.11 -4.94
N GLU A 406 10.54 20.86 -3.68
CA GLU A 406 10.75 21.80 -2.57
C GLU A 406 12.23 21.88 -2.18
N LYS A 407 13.00 20.85 -2.54
CA LYS A 407 14.46 20.81 -2.45
C LYS A 407 15.05 20.11 -3.70
N PRO A 408 16.33 20.38 -4.05
CA PRO A 408 16.95 19.71 -5.18
C PRO A 408 17.11 18.21 -4.93
N LEU A 409 17.12 17.44 -6.02
CA LEU A 409 17.52 16.02 -5.99
C LEU A 409 18.95 15.91 -5.47
N SER A 410 19.17 14.99 -4.52
CA SER A 410 20.48 14.65 -3.98
C SER A 410 20.68 13.14 -3.99
N PHE A 411 21.81 12.70 -4.54
CA PHE A 411 22.26 11.30 -4.44
C PHE A 411 22.94 11.01 -3.11
N GLU A 412 23.51 12.02 -2.45
CA GLU A 412 24.00 11.87 -1.07
C GLU A 412 22.81 11.83 -0.12
N MET A 413 22.78 10.80 0.74
CA MET A 413 21.76 10.65 1.78
C MET A 413 21.87 11.84 2.75
N PRO A 414 20.75 12.52 3.06
CA PRO A 414 20.79 13.63 3.99
C PRO A 414 21.29 13.15 5.35
N ARG A 415 21.94 14.04 6.09
CA ARG A 415 22.36 13.81 7.48
C ARG A 415 21.46 14.61 8.41
N ARG A 416 21.08 14.01 9.53
CA ARG A 416 20.43 14.75 10.61
C ARG A 416 21.52 15.39 11.46
N ASP A 417 21.39 16.68 11.74
CA ASP A 417 22.14 17.28 12.82
C ASP A 417 21.66 16.63 14.12
N THR A 418 22.49 15.77 14.71
CA THR A 418 22.30 15.30 16.08
C THR A 418 22.52 16.49 17.00
N LYS A 419 21.43 17.11 17.45
CA LYS A 419 21.49 18.06 18.56
C LYS A 419 21.66 17.35 19.88
#